data_AF-A0A8R1XNQ4-F1
#
_entry.id   AF-A0A8R1XNQ4-F1
#
_cell.length_a   1.000
_cell.length_b   1.000
_cell.length_c   1.000
_cell.angle_alpha   90.00
_cell.angle_beta   90.00
_cell.angle_gamma   90.00
#
_symmetry.space_group_name_H-M   'P 1'
#
loop_
_entity.id
_entity.type
_entity.pdbx_description
1 polymer ?
#
loop_
_entity_poly.entity_id
_entity_poly.type
_entity_poly.pdbx_seq_one_letter_code
_entity_poly.pdbx_strand_id
1 'polypeptide(L)'
;MKLFSGRFLPFILSIFVIFSNSTTNAQKRRIIRLLTELSKKASSNGQILFQNIAKHEMQDIDLIYKQLFNWAKNEGSNFMKVFEENMKKVEKEAYQKREELGIEIDQLPSLVKDAIQIVDIFRQDPTRNDLEEKKMIMDLKKTIEPLFVNRYQIMLDRAQKLQDEYGINLFRSPFAKRRKHYFKSDEL
;
A
#
# COMPACT_ATOMS: atom_id res chain seq x y z
N MET A 1 25.74 12.16 32.00
CA MET A 1 25.72 10.69 32.13
C MET A 1 25.38 10.10 30.75
N LYS A 2 26.38 9.71 29.95
CA LYS A 2 26.17 9.12 28.62
C LYS A 2 25.82 7.64 28.80
N LEU A 3 24.54 7.34 28.96
CA LEU A 3 24.01 5.98 28.95
C LEU A 3 23.30 5.71 27.62
N PHE A 4 24.07 5.52 26.56
CA PHE A 4 23.59 4.80 25.39
C PHE A 4 24.66 3.79 25.01
N SER A 5 24.49 2.57 25.50
CA SER A 5 25.33 1.43 25.14
C SER A 5 25.01 1.01 23.71
N GLY A 6 26.05 0.70 22.93
CA GLY A 6 25.96 0.28 21.52
C GLY A 6 25.16 -1.00 21.23
N ARG A 7 24.42 -1.52 22.21
CA ARG A 7 23.50 -2.67 22.07
C ARG A 7 22.08 -2.27 21.69
N PHE A 8 21.70 -0.99 21.75
CA PHE A 8 20.37 -0.53 21.32
C PHE A 8 20.23 -0.36 19.80
N LEU A 9 21.34 -0.22 19.07
CA LEU A 9 21.35 -0.08 17.61
C LEU A 9 20.76 -1.29 16.86
N PRO A 10 21.10 -2.56 17.17
CA PRO A 10 20.47 -3.71 16.52
C PRO A 10 18.99 -3.88 16.89
N PHE A 11 18.56 -3.40 18.08
CA PHE A 11 17.16 -3.46 18.51
C PHE A 11 16.27 -2.43 17.78
N ILE A 12 16.81 -1.26 17.48
CA ILE A 12 16.11 -0.24 16.67
C ILE A 12 16.02 -0.69 15.21
N LEU A 13 17.07 -1.33 14.68
CA LEU A 13 17.05 -1.88 13.31
C LEU A 13 16.06 -3.05 13.14
N SER A 14 15.90 -3.92 14.15
CA SER A 14 14.95 -5.03 14.07
C SER A 14 13.48 -4.57 14.13
N ILE A 15 13.17 -3.48 14.85
CA ILE A 15 11.82 -2.90 14.87
C ILE A 15 11.47 -2.27 13.51
N PHE A 16 12.42 -1.63 12.84
CA PHE A 16 12.18 -1.03 11.52
C PHE A 16 11.79 -2.06 10.45
N VAL A 17 12.38 -3.26 10.48
CA VAL A 17 12.04 -4.35 9.54
C VAL A 17 10.59 -4.82 9.75
N ILE A 18 10.07 -4.79 10.98
CA ILE A 18 8.74 -5.33 11.31
C ILE A 18 7.61 -4.42 10.80
N PHE A 19 7.79 -3.10 10.79
CA PHE A 19 6.73 -2.18 10.35
C PHE A 19 6.63 -2.04 8.83
N SER A 20 7.75 -2.11 8.09
CA SER A 20 7.71 -2.24 6.63
C SER A 20 7.13 -3.58 6.15
N ASN A 21 7.06 -4.60 7.01
CA ASN A 21 6.52 -5.92 6.64
C ASN A 21 4.98 -5.97 6.62
N SER A 22 4.27 -5.08 7.31
CA SER A 22 2.81 -5.17 7.42
C SER A 22 2.10 -4.78 6.12
N THR A 23 2.59 -3.72 5.47
CA THR A 23 2.01 -3.13 4.26
C THR A 23 2.16 -4.04 3.06
N THR A 24 3.37 -4.52 2.77
CA THR A 24 3.59 -5.46 1.66
C THR A 24 2.80 -6.76 1.85
N ASN A 25 2.63 -7.23 3.09
CA ASN A 25 1.82 -8.40 3.37
C ASN A 25 0.34 -8.20 3.04
N ALA A 26 -0.24 -7.03 3.33
CA ALA A 26 -1.63 -6.75 2.99
C ALA A 26 -1.83 -6.66 1.46
N GLN A 27 -0.96 -5.95 0.73
CA GLN A 27 -0.98 -5.89 -0.73
C GLN A 27 -0.82 -7.27 -1.36
N LYS A 28 0.16 -8.05 -0.89
CA LYS A 28 0.40 -9.42 -1.35
C LYS A 28 -0.84 -10.28 -1.14
N ARG A 29 -1.40 -10.30 0.07
CA ARG A 29 -2.62 -11.07 0.38
C ARG A 29 -3.78 -10.68 -0.54
N ARG A 30 -3.96 -9.40 -0.83
CA ARG A 30 -4.97 -8.92 -1.77
C ARG A 30 -4.73 -9.48 -3.17
N ILE A 31 -3.54 -9.28 -3.75
CA ILE A 31 -3.25 -9.71 -5.13
C ILE A 31 -3.35 -11.23 -5.27
N ILE A 32 -2.79 -11.99 -4.33
CA ILE A 32 -2.88 -13.46 -4.34
C ILE A 32 -4.34 -13.90 -4.31
N ARG A 33 -5.17 -13.35 -3.43
CA ARG A 33 -6.60 -13.68 -3.36
C ARG A 33 -7.34 -13.43 -4.68
N LEU A 34 -7.02 -12.33 -5.36
CA LEU A 34 -7.62 -11.98 -6.65
C LEU A 34 -7.21 -12.95 -7.77
N LEU A 35 -5.98 -13.46 -7.70
CA LEU A 35 -5.43 -14.38 -8.69
C LEU A 35 -5.72 -15.85 -8.36
N THR A 36 -6.24 -16.18 -7.17
CA THR A 36 -6.55 -17.57 -6.78
C THR A 36 -7.46 -18.27 -7.78
N GLU A 37 -8.54 -17.64 -8.24
CA GLU A 37 -9.44 -18.27 -9.21
C GLU A 37 -8.80 -18.44 -10.60
N LEU A 38 -7.92 -17.52 -10.99
CA LEU A 38 -7.14 -17.67 -12.21
C LEU A 38 -6.11 -18.79 -12.07
N SER A 39 -5.47 -18.93 -10.90
CA SER A 39 -4.47 -19.97 -10.67
C SER A 39 -5.03 -21.37 -10.81
N LYS A 40 -6.30 -21.59 -10.44
CA LYS A 40 -6.98 -22.90 -10.62
C LYS A 40 -7.09 -23.32 -12.09
N LYS A 41 -6.99 -22.37 -13.03
CA LYS A 41 -7.02 -22.62 -14.48
C LYS A 41 -5.63 -22.78 -15.09
N ALA A 42 -4.57 -22.58 -14.30
CA ALA A 42 -3.20 -22.81 -14.74
C ALA A 42 -2.90 -24.31 -14.83
N SER A 43 -1.84 -24.66 -15.55
CA SER A 43 -1.24 -25.98 -15.56
C SER A 43 -0.87 -26.44 -14.15
N SER A 44 -0.66 -27.74 -13.94
CA SER A 44 -0.24 -28.26 -12.63
C SER A 44 1.06 -27.60 -12.13
N ASN A 45 2.01 -27.35 -13.04
CA ASN A 45 3.24 -26.62 -12.72
C ASN A 45 2.97 -25.15 -12.39
N GLY A 46 2.09 -24.49 -13.15
CA GLY A 46 1.64 -23.13 -12.88
C GLY A 46 0.99 -22.97 -11.52
N GLN A 47 0.15 -23.92 -11.11
CA GLN A 47 -0.47 -23.93 -9.79
C GLN A 47 0.58 -24.03 -8.68
N ILE A 48 1.58 -24.91 -8.84
CA ILE A 48 2.69 -25.05 -7.88
C ILE A 48 3.50 -23.75 -7.78
N LEU A 49 3.86 -23.15 -8.93
CA LEU A 49 4.58 -21.88 -8.96
C LEU A 49 3.80 -20.77 -8.27
N PHE A 50 2.50 -20.65 -8.55
CA PHE A 50 1.64 -19.67 -7.90
C PHE A 50 1.59 -19.87 -6.38
N GLN A 51 1.45 -21.11 -5.91
CA GLN A 51 1.47 -21.42 -4.48
C GLN A 51 2.82 -21.09 -3.83
N ASN A 52 3.93 -21.28 -4.54
CA ASN A 52 5.25 -20.89 -4.07
C ASN A 52 5.37 -19.36 -3.91
N ILE A 53 4.85 -18.59 -4.88
CA ILE A 53 4.78 -17.12 -4.78
C ILE A 53 3.91 -16.71 -3.60
N ALA A 54 2.74 -17.34 -3.44
CA ALA A 54 1.80 -17.05 -2.36
C ALA A 54 2.40 -17.29 -0.96
N LYS A 55 3.15 -18.39 -0.79
CA LYS A 55 3.68 -18.81 0.52
C LYS A 55 5.02 -18.18 0.90
N HIS A 56 5.90 -17.89 -0.06
CA HIS A 56 7.22 -17.32 0.26
C HIS A 56 7.12 -15.90 0.79
N GLU A 57 7.80 -15.58 1.89
CA GLU A 57 7.92 -14.19 2.34
C GLU A 57 8.62 -13.36 1.26
N MET A 58 7.93 -12.32 0.79
CA MET A 58 8.46 -11.36 -0.17
C MET A 58 8.11 -9.97 0.34
N GLN A 59 9.13 -9.16 0.58
CA GLN A 59 9.00 -7.84 1.20
C GLN A 59 8.83 -6.71 0.17
N ASP A 60 9.08 -6.99 -1.11
CA ASP A 60 8.96 -6.04 -2.21
C ASP A 60 7.78 -6.40 -3.12
N ILE A 61 6.81 -5.49 -3.21
CA ILE A 61 5.64 -5.65 -4.07
C ILE A 61 6.02 -5.68 -5.56
N ASP A 62 7.07 -4.96 -5.97
CA ASP A 62 7.56 -4.92 -7.34
C ASP A 62 8.10 -6.31 -7.73
N LEU A 63 8.77 -6.99 -6.79
CA LEU A 63 9.24 -8.36 -6.97
C LEU A 63 8.07 -9.34 -7.09
N ILE A 64 7.04 -9.19 -6.24
CA ILE A 64 5.83 -10.02 -6.29
C ILE A 64 5.15 -9.86 -7.67
N TYR A 65 4.96 -8.63 -8.15
CA TYR A 65 4.40 -8.37 -9.47
C TYR A 65 5.22 -9.01 -10.59
N LYS A 66 6.55 -8.89 -10.53
CA LYS A 66 7.44 -9.50 -11.52
C LYS A 66 7.33 -11.02 -11.54
N GLN A 67 7.23 -11.67 -10.38
CA GLN A 67 7.06 -13.12 -10.31
C GLN A 67 5.70 -13.57 -10.83
N LEU A 68 4.63 -12.85 -10.48
CA LEU A 68 3.28 -13.12 -11.01
C LEU A 68 3.21 -12.92 -12.52
N PHE A 69 3.85 -11.87 -13.05
CA PHE A 69 3.94 -11.64 -14.48
C PHE A 69 4.68 -12.79 -15.19
N ASN A 70 5.84 -13.20 -14.66
CA ASN A 70 6.59 -14.33 -15.23
C ASN A 70 5.80 -15.64 -15.16
N TRP A 71 5.09 -15.87 -14.05
CA TRP A 71 4.19 -17.00 -13.89
C TRP A 71 3.10 -17.02 -14.97
N ALA A 72 2.35 -15.92 -15.14
CA ALA A 72 1.30 -15.84 -16.13
C ALA A 72 1.83 -15.95 -17.57
N LYS A 73 3.01 -15.38 -17.83
CA LYS A 73 3.69 -15.48 -19.13
C LYS A 73 4.04 -16.93 -19.48
N ASN A 74 4.49 -17.72 -18.50
CA ASN A 74 4.85 -19.13 -18.70
C ASN A 74 3.64 -20.03 -18.99
N GLU A 75 2.44 -19.63 -18.57
CA GLU A 75 1.19 -20.35 -18.89
C GLU A 75 0.70 -20.12 -20.33
N GLY A 76 1.25 -19.13 -21.03
CA GLY A 76 0.98 -18.86 -22.43
C GLY A 76 0.11 -17.62 -22.67
N SER A 77 0.02 -17.23 -23.94
CA SER A 77 -0.55 -15.93 -24.36
C SER A 77 -2.02 -15.74 -23.96
N ASN A 78 -2.85 -16.78 -24.06
CA ASN A 78 -4.26 -16.70 -23.67
C ASN A 78 -4.41 -16.51 -22.16
N PHE A 79 -3.59 -17.19 -21.36
CA PHE A 79 -3.58 -17.03 -19.91
C PHE A 79 -3.11 -15.62 -19.52
N MET A 80 -2.06 -15.12 -20.20
CA MET A 80 -1.52 -13.78 -19.99
C MET A 80 -2.56 -12.68 -20.23
N LYS A 81 -3.40 -12.80 -21.28
CA LYS A 81 -4.49 -11.84 -21.52
C LYS A 81 -5.48 -11.77 -20.35
N VAL A 82 -5.91 -12.92 -19.82
CA VAL A 82 -6.82 -12.97 -18.67
C VAL A 82 -6.15 -12.44 -17.40
N PHE A 83 -4.84 -12.68 -17.25
CA PHE A 83 -4.06 -12.10 -16.16
C PHE A 83 -4.02 -10.57 -16.24
N GLU A 84 -3.71 -9.99 -17.40
CA GLU A 84 -3.70 -8.53 -17.63
C GLU A 84 -5.07 -7.92 -17.35
N GLU A 85 -6.15 -8.52 -17.85
CA GLU A 85 -7.52 -8.07 -17.56
C GLU A 85 -7.84 -8.06 -16.06
N ASN A 86 -7.45 -9.12 -15.34
CA ASN A 86 -7.62 -9.18 -13.89
C ASN A 86 -6.79 -8.08 -13.21
N MET A 87 -5.55 -7.86 -13.65
CA MET A 87 -4.69 -6.82 -13.08
C MET A 87 -5.22 -5.41 -13.33
N LYS A 88 -5.80 -5.12 -14.49
CA LYS A 88 -6.49 -3.86 -14.76
C LYS A 88 -7.69 -3.63 -13.86
N LYS A 89 -8.50 -4.68 -13.60
CA LYS A 89 -9.61 -4.60 -12.64
C LYS A 89 -9.11 -4.25 -11.23
N VAL A 90 -7.98 -4.84 -10.83
CA VAL A 90 -7.35 -4.60 -9.54
C VAL A 90 -6.85 -3.16 -9.39
N GLU A 91 -6.26 -2.60 -10.45
CA GLU A 91 -5.82 -1.21 -10.47
C GLU A 91 -7.02 -0.25 -10.48
N LYS A 92 -8.07 -0.55 -11.25
CA LYS A 92 -9.31 0.24 -11.27
C LYS A 92 -10.00 0.28 -9.90
N GLU A 93 -10.12 -0.86 -9.21
CA GLU A 93 -10.68 -0.92 -7.85
C GLU A 93 -9.90 -0.02 -6.89
N ALA A 94 -8.57 -0.01 -7.00
CA ALA A 94 -7.71 0.81 -6.15
C ALA A 94 -7.98 2.31 -6.35
N TYR A 95 -8.13 2.77 -7.59
CA TYR A 95 -8.47 4.16 -7.89
C TYR A 95 -9.89 4.53 -7.47
N GLN A 96 -10.86 3.63 -7.63
CA GLN A 96 -12.22 3.84 -7.14
C GLN A 96 -12.25 4.00 -5.62
N LYS A 97 -11.52 3.16 -4.88
CA LYS A 97 -11.42 3.28 -3.41
C LYS A 97 -10.77 4.59 -2.98
N ARG A 98 -9.76 5.05 -3.72
CA ARG A 98 -9.15 6.36 -3.51
C ARG A 98 -10.14 7.50 -3.76
N GLU A 99 -10.90 7.43 -4.85
CA GLU A 99 -11.89 8.43 -5.24
C GLU A 99 -13.04 8.53 -4.23
N GLU A 100 -13.60 7.39 -3.80
CA GLU A 100 -14.61 7.30 -2.75
C GLU A 100 -14.13 8.00 -1.45
N LEU A 101 -12.89 7.72 -1.04
CA LEU A 101 -12.30 8.36 0.15
C LEU A 101 -12.05 9.86 -0.06
N GLY A 102 -11.64 10.26 -1.27
CA GLY A 102 -11.45 11.67 -1.63
C GLY A 102 -12.73 12.48 -1.52
N ILE A 103 -13.85 11.96 -2.04
CA ILE A 103 -15.17 12.60 -1.95
C ILE A 103 -15.57 12.83 -0.48
N GLU A 104 -15.36 11.83 0.39
CA GLU A 104 -15.69 11.98 1.81
C GLU A 104 -14.81 13.00 2.53
N ILE A 105 -13.56 13.18 2.08
CA ILE A 105 -12.63 14.15 2.65
C ILE A 105 -12.91 15.56 2.15
N ASP A 106 -13.40 15.71 0.92
CA ASP A 106 -13.85 16.99 0.37
C ASP A 106 -15.07 17.56 1.11
N GLN A 107 -15.79 16.73 1.87
CA GLN A 107 -16.89 17.16 2.74
C GLN A 107 -16.44 17.65 4.12
N LEU A 108 -15.15 17.53 4.46
CA LEU A 108 -14.62 17.96 5.74
C LEU A 108 -14.23 19.45 5.74
N PRO A 109 -14.19 20.10 6.91
CA PRO A 109 -13.62 21.45 7.02
C PRO A 109 -12.19 21.49 6.49
N SER A 110 -11.80 22.64 5.94
CA SER A 110 -10.48 22.85 5.33
C SER A 110 -9.33 22.43 6.23
N LEU A 111 -9.34 22.86 7.50
CA LEU A 111 -8.29 22.50 8.46
C LEU A 111 -8.14 20.99 8.67
N VAL A 112 -9.25 20.24 8.62
CA VAL A 112 -9.22 18.77 8.77
C VAL A 112 -8.66 18.14 7.50
N LYS A 113 -9.07 18.63 6.32
CA LYS A 113 -8.55 18.16 5.03
C LYS A 113 -7.04 18.41 4.93
N ASP A 114 -6.59 19.60 5.29
CA ASP A 114 -5.17 19.98 5.28
C ASP A 114 -4.36 19.09 6.24
N ALA A 115 -4.89 18.82 7.43
CA ALA A 115 -4.25 17.91 8.38
C ALA A 115 -4.09 16.49 7.81
N ILE A 116 -5.12 15.95 7.14
CA ILE A 116 -5.04 14.63 6.49
C ILE A 116 -4.00 14.65 5.38
N GLN A 117 -3.98 15.70 4.54
CA GLN A 117 -3.02 15.83 3.45
C GLN A 117 -1.59 15.90 3.96
N ILE A 118 -1.32 16.63 5.05
CA ILE A 118 0.00 16.70 5.67
C ILE A 118 0.46 15.31 6.11
N VAL A 119 -0.40 14.56 6.80
CA VAL A 119 -0.05 13.20 7.25
C VAL A 119 0.17 12.25 6.07
N ASP A 120 -0.70 12.28 5.07
CA ASP A 120 -0.60 11.39 3.89
C ASP A 120 0.66 11.70 3.06
N ILE A 121 1.06 12.97 2.93
CA ILE A 121 2.33 13.36 2.30
C ILE A 121 3.53 12.95 3.17
N PHE A 122 3.43 13.11 4.49
CA PHE A 122 4.49 12.72 5.43
C PHE A 122 4.80 11.22 5.35
N ARG A 123 3.77 10.37 5.24
CA ARG A 123 3.90 8.92 5.05
C ARG A 123 4.62 8.51 3.76
N GLN A 124 4.75 9.43 2.81
CA GLN A 124 5.45 9.18 1.54
C GLN A 124 6.95 9.48 1.61
N ASP A 125 7.41 10.13 2.69
CA ASP A 125 8.82 10.45 2.89
C ASP A 125 9.53 9.26 3.58
N PRO A 126 10.47 8.59 2.90
CA PRO A 126 11.16 7.41 3.43
C PRO A 126 12.11 7.72 4.59
N THR A 127 12.37 9.01 4.88
CA THR A 127 13.24 9.43 5.98
C THR A 127 12.52 9.57 7.32
N ARG A 128 11.18 9.42 7.32
CA ARG A 128 10.34 9.64 8.50
C ARG A 128 10.10 8.38 9.30
N ASN A 129 9.90 8.56 10.60
CA ASN A 129 9.64 7.47 11.54
C ASN A 129 8.26 7.59 12.19
N ASP A 130 7.72 6.46 12.65
CA ASP A 130 6.39 6.36 13.26
C ASP A 130 6.20 7.25 14.49
N LEU A 131 7.28 7.56 15.22
CA LEU A 131 7.21 8.40 16.41
C LEU A 131 6.94 9.86 16.03
N GLU A 132 7.61 10.35 14.98
CA GLU A 132 7.36 11.67 14.41
C GLU A 132 5.94 11.78 13.85
N GLU A 133 5.47 10.74 13.16
CA GLU A 133 4.08 10.71 12.66
C GLU A 133 3.07 10.81 13.80
N LYS A 134 3.22 9.98 14.85
CA LYS A 134 2.33 10.00 16.02
C LYS A 134 2.33 11.36 16.70
N LYS A 135 3.50 11.98 16.85
CA LYS A 135 3.61 13.33 17.43
C LYS A 135 2.87 14.35 16.56
N MET A 136 3.09 14.32 15.25
CA MET A 136 2.43 15.22 14.30
C MET A 136 0.90 15.05 14.33
N ILE A 137 0.40 13.81 14.36
CA ILE A 137 -1.05 13.54 14.46
C ILE A 137 -1.61 14.12 15.76
N MET A 138 -0.92 13.96 16.90
CA MET A 138 -1.37 14.54 18.17
C MET A 138 -1.39 16.07 18.13
N ASP A 139 -0.37 16.70 17.53
CA ASP A 139 -0.30 18.14 17.43
C ASP A 139 -1.39 18.71 16.50
N LEU A 140 -1.66 18.05 15.36
CA LEU A 140 -2.76 18.42 14.46
C LEU A 140 -4.13 18.26 15.15
N LYS A 141 -4.35 17.21 15.95
CA LYS A 141 -5.60 17.04 16.70
C LYS A 141 -5.92 18.20 17.64
N LYS A 142 -4.91 18.90 18.17
CA LYS A 142 -5.12 20.09 19.03
C LYS A 142 -5.64 21.30 18.25
N THR A 143 -5.42 21.33 16.94
CA THR A 143 -5.84 22.42 16.05
C THR A 143 -7.22 22.18 15.42
N ILE A 144 -7.70 20.94 15.47
CA ILE A 144 -8.99 20.54 14.92
C ILE A 144 -10.08 20.72 15.98
N GLU A 145 -11.26 21.21 15.59
CA GLU A 145 -12.39 21.31 16.50
C GLU A 145 -12.74 19.93 17.08
N PRO A 146 -13.05 19.82 18.39
CA PRO A 146 -13.29 18.54 19.05
C PRO A 146 -14.29 17.62 18.33
N LEU A 147 -15.31 18.21 17.69
CA LEU A 147 -16.36 17.49 16.98
C LEU A 147 -15.86 16.73 15.73
N PHE A 148 -14.73 17.14 15.14
CA PHE A 148 -14.15 16.50 13.96
C PHE A 148 -12.98 15.55 14.27
N VAL A 149 -12.48 15.50 15.51
CA VAL A 149 -11.29 14.68 15.88
C VAL A 149 -11.50 13.19 15.55
N ASN A 150 -12.69 12.65 15.80
CA ASN A 150 -13.01 11.27 15.46
C ASN A 150 -13.07 11.06 13.94
N ARG A 151 -13.69 11.98 13.20
CA ARG A 151 -13.80 11.89 11.74
C ARG A 151 -12.42 11.97 11.10
N TYR A 152 -11.55 12.84 11.60
CA TYR A 152 -10.14 12.93 11.23
C TYR A 152 -9.40 11.60 11.41
N GLN A 153 -9.51 10.98 12.59
CA GLN A 153 -8.86 9.67 12.83
C GLN A 153 -9.39 8.59 11.89
N ILE A 154 -10.72 8.51 11.69
CA ILE A 154 -11.33 7.55 10.76
C ILE A 154 -10.78 7.73 9.34
N MET A 155 -10.61 8.98 8.87
CA MET A 155 -10.03 9.23 7.55
C MET A 155 -8.56 8.83 7.46
N LEU A 156 -7.76 9.09 8.51
CA LEU A 156 -6.37 8.65 8.57
C LEU A 156 -6.22 7.13 8.54
N ASP A 157 -7.08 6.41 9.26
CA ASP A 157 -7.09 4.95 9.30
C ASP A 157 -7.49 4.37 7.94
N ARG A 158 -8.45 5.00 7.26
CA ARG A 158 -8.86 4.62 5.90
C ARG A 158 -7.78 4.94 4.86
N ALA A 159 -7.09 6.06 4.99
CA ALA A 159 -5.96 6.40 4.13
C ALA A 159 -4.80 5.41 4.33
N GLN A 160 -4.50 5.04 5.58
CA GLN A 160 -3.51 4.00 5.89
C GLN A 160 -3.92 2.67 5.25
N LYS A 161 -5.18 2.26 5.41
CA LYS A 161 -5.70 1.04 4.78
C LYS A 161 -5.59 1.07 3.26
N LEU A 162 -5.82 2.22 2.63
CA LEU A 162 -5.63 2.40 1.19
C LEU A 162 -4.17 2.16 0.79
N GLN A 163 -3.21 2.72 1.53
CA GLN A 163 -1.79 2.49 1.32
C GLN A 163 -1.41 1.02 1.58
N ASP A 164 -1.91 0.41 2.66
CA ASP A 164 -1.55 -0.95 3.05
C ASP A 164 -2.16 -2.00 2.13
N GLU A 165 -3.39 -1.83 1.65
CA GLU A 165 -4.06 -2.83 0.82
C GLU A 165 -3.84 -2.61 -0.68
N TYR A 166 -3.73 -1.35 -1.11
CA TYR A 166 -3.68 -0.98 -2.52
C TYR A 166 -2.34 -0.33 -2.93
N GLY A 167 -1.55 0.13 -1.96
CA GLY A 167 -0.29 0.85 -2.17
C GLY A 167 -0.44 2.21 -2.82
N ILE A 168 -1.65 2.76 -2.76
CA ILE A 168 -1.97 4.07 -3.29
C ILE A 168 -2.18 5.01 -2.11
N ASN A 169 -1.52 6.16 -2.18
CA ASN A 169 -1.77 7.26 -1.24
C ASN A 169 -2.95 8.09 -1.70
N LEU A 170 -3.64 8.70 -0.75
CA LEU A 170 -4.81 9.51 -1.05
C LEU A 170 -4.39 10.79 -1.79
N PHE A 171 -3.38 11.47 -1.27
CA PHE A 171 -2.77 12.64 -1.85
C PHE A 171 -1.43 12.28 -2.47
N ARG A 172 -1.08 12.95 -3.55
CA ARG A 172 0.20 12.70 -4.22
C ARG A 172 1.22 13.70 -3.69
N SER A 173 2.28 13.21 -3.06
CA SER A 173 3.43 14.05 -2.81
C SER A 173 4.03 14.50 -4.14
N PRO A 174 4.39 15.79 -4.31
CA PRO A 174 5.13 16.24 -5.49
C PRO A 174 6.49 15.53 -5.62
N PHE A 175 7.00 14.94 -4.53
CA PHE A 175 8.27 14.22 -4.47
C PHE A 175 8.13 12.70 -4.64
N ALA A 176 6.91 12.14 -4.63
CA ALA A 176 6.72 10.71 -4.76
C ALA A 176 7.12 10.24 -6.18
N LYS A 177 7.93 9.16 -6.25
CA LYS A 177 8.21 8.50 -7.54
C LYS A 177 6.88 8.19 -8.23
N ARG A 178 6.77 8.56 -9.51
CA ARG A 178 5.61 8.14 -10.32
C ARG A 178 5.56 6.62 -10.25
N ARG A 179 4.46 6.04 -9.74
CA ARG A 179 4.22 4.60 -9.88
C ARG A 179 4.47 4.27 -11.34
N LYS A 180 5.38 3.34 -11.60
CA LYS A 180 5.43 2.70 -12.91
C LYS A 180 4.06 2.06 -13.04
N HIS A 181 3.23 2.55 -13.96
CA HIS A 181 2.07 1.76 -14.35
C HIS A 181 2.64 0.42 -14.78
N TYR A 182 2.27 -0.64 -14.07
CA TYR A 182 2.73 -1.98 -14.38
C TYR A 182 2.21 -2.41 -15.77
N PHE A 183 1.18 -1.72 -16.25
CA PHE A 183 0.51 -1.91 -17.53
C PHE A 183 0.42 -0.54 -18.21
N LYS A 184 0.99 -0.38 -19.41
CA LYS A 184 1.06 0.94 -20.06
C LYS A 184 -0.34 1.40 -20.51
N SER A 185 -0.55 2.71 -20.59
CA SER A 185 -1.84 3.37 -20.89
C SER A 185 -2.51 2.97 -22.21
N ASP A 186 -1.78 2.36 -23.13
CA ASP A 186 -2.28 1.69 -24.35
C ASP A 186 -3.16 0.46 -24.05
N GLU A 187 -3.35 0.14 -22.77
CA GLU A 187 -4.14 -0.96 -22.26
C GLU A 187 -5.45 -0.56 -21.53
N LEU A 188 -5.80 0.73 -21.46
CA LEU A 188 -7.09 1.26 -20.94
C LEU A 188 -8.03 1.65 -22.08
#